data_AF-A0A3S1E7M3-F1
#
_entry.id   AF-A0A3S1E7M3-F1
#
_cell.length_a   1.000
_cell.length_b   1.000
_cell.length_c   1.000
_cell.angle_alpha   90.00
_cell.angle_beta   90.00
_cell.angle_gamma   90.00
#
_symmetry.space_group_name_H-M   'P 1'
#
loop_
_entity.id
_entity.type
_entity.pdbx_description
1 polymer ?
#
loop_
_entity_poly.entity_id
_entity_poly.type
_entity_poly.pdbx_seq_one_letter_code
_entity_poly.pdbx_strand_id
1 'polypeptide(L)'
;VSVFGFAADGGLTVPLASVAHSGTGPNAERQERSHAHSVTETIQGGVAIVADLGIDQLVSYRIEPDGALVKLASSALAPGAGPRHVALHPNGRFVFVMNELDSTVVSLALDQSSGRLELIDTKPAVPGEARAHNHCADIQISPDGRFLYGSNRGHDSVAIFAVDQQSGKLQTVDFTPCGGATPRNLALTPSGKHLFSANQNADRISIFARDEQSGRLTVTGHAIEIGTPMCVRITRDPLQS
;
A
#
# COMPACT_ATOMS: atom_id res chain seq x y z
N VAL A 1 9.15 11.03 9.78
CA VAL A 1 9.24 11.23 8.31
C VAL A 1 10.43 12.12 8.06
N SER A 2 11.37 11.70 7.22
CA SER A 2 12.60 12.47 6.97
C SER A 2 12.91 12.50 5.48
N VAL A 3 13.42 13.63 5.00
CA VAL A 3 13.87 13.82 3.62
C VAL A 3 15.38 13.86 3.61
N PHE A 4 15.98 13.15 2.66
CA PHE A 4 17.40 13.11 2.41
C PHE A 4 17.64 13.47 0.95
N GLY A 5 18.71 14.21 0.67
CA GLY A 5 19.22 14.39 -0.68
C GLY A 5 20.17 13.27 -1.09
N PHE A 6 20.58 13.27 -2.35
CA PHE A 6 21.68 12.45 -2.83
C PHE A 6 22.98 13.26 -2.87
N ALA A 7 24.05 12.70 -2.33
CA ALA A 7 25.40 13.21 -2.49
C ALA A 7 25.97 12.83 -3.86
N ALA A 8 27.06 13.48 -4.28
CA ALA A 8 27.68 13.27 -5.59
C ALA A 8 28.22 11.84 -5.80
N ASP A 9 28.47 11.11 -4.72
CA ASP A 9 28.90 9.71 -4.72
C ASP A 9 27.73 8.70 -4.73
N GLY A 10 26.48 9.19 -4.79
CA GLY A 10 25.27 8.38 -4.72
C GLY A 10 24.82 8.02 -3.30
N GLY A 11 25.55 8.47 -2.27
CA GLY A 11 25.15 8.35 -0.86
C GLY A 11 24.00 9.28 -0.50
N LEU A 12 23.44 9.13 0.70
CA LEU A 12 22.46 10.06 1.25
C LEU A 12 23.14 11.21 2.00
N THR A 13 22.58 12.42 1.93
CA THR A 13 23.01 13.55 2.76
C THR A 13 22.64 13.34 4.23
N VAL A 14 23.02 14.27 5.11
CA VAL A 14 22.29 14.44 6.38
C VAL A 14 20.81 14.79 6.09
N PRO A 15 19.86 14.55 7.03
CA PRO A 15 18.46 14.89 6.79
C PRO A 15 18.29 16.37 6.43
N LEU A 16 17.61 16.65 5.31
CA LEU A 16 17.24 18.00 4.89
C LEU A 16 16.03 18.50 5.70
N ALA A 17 15.12 17.59 6.03
CA ALA A 17 13.98 17.84 6.90
C ALA A 17 13.63 16.59 7.69
N SER A 18 13.03 16.78 8.87
CA SER A 18 12.49 15.68 9.68
C SER A 18 11.29 16.15 10.49
N VAL A 19 10.21 15.37 10.44
CA VAL A 19 8.98 15.61 11.20
C VAL A 19 8.60 14.32 11.94
N ALA A 20 8.24 14.47 13.22
CA ALA A 20 7.66 13.40 14.02
C ALA A 20 6.14 13.63 14.13
N HIS A 21 5.37 12.57 13.93
CA HIS A 21 3.95 12.57 14.27
C HIS A 21 3.78 12.24 15.76
N SER A 22 2.66 12.67 16.34
CA SER A 22 2.29 12.43 17.73
C SER A 22 0.79 12.19 17.84
N GLY A 23 0.39 11.35 18.79
CA GLY A 23 -1.01 10.97 19.01
C GLY A 23 -1.11 9.48 19.28
N THR A 24 -2.34 9.02 19.51
CA THR A 24 -2.69 7.62 19.80
C THR A 24 -3.98 7.25 19.09
N GLY A 25 -4.22 5.97 18.88
CA GLY A 25 -5.49 5.40 18.39
C GLY A 25 -6.21 4.62 19.50
N PRO A 26 -7.40 4.07 19.21
CA PRO A 26 -8.19 3.35 20.20
C PRO A 26 -7.63 1.98 20.60
N ASN A 27 -6.77 1.36 19.77
CA ASN A 27 -6.13 0.09 20.11
C ASN A 27 -4.88 0.32 20.98
N ALA A 28 -5.02 0.15 22.30
CA ALA A 28 -3.93 0.42 23.25
C ALA A 28 -2.66 -0.44 23.05
N GLU A 29 -2.76 -1.59 22.38
CA GLU A 29 -1.61 -2.47 22.12
C GLU A 29 -0.87 -2.15 20.83
N ARG A 30 -1.57 -1.57 19.84
CA ARG A 30 -1.07 -1.36 18.47
C ARG A 30 -1.01 0.10 18.06
N GLN A 31 -1.61 0.99 18.85
CA GLN A 31 -1.79 2.42 18.58
C GLN A 31 -1.52 3.26 19.84
N GLU A 32 -0.59 2.81 20.67
CA GLU A 32 -0.15 3.47 21.89
C GLU A 32 0.62 4.78 21.64
N ARG A 33 1.03 4.99 20.38
CA ARG A 33 1.68 6.18 19.85
C ARG A 33 1.61 6.16 18.32
N SER A 34 2.16 7.18 17.66
CA SER A 34 2.39 7.17 16.21
C SER A 34 3.27 5.99 15.77
N HIS A 35 2.83 5.35 14.68
CA HIS A 35 3.49 4.27 13.96
C HIS A 35 3.39 4.53 12.46
N ALA A 36 4.09 5.55 11.98
CA ALA A 36 4.22 5.84 10.54
C ALA A 36 4.80 4.61 9.82
N HIS A 37 4.01 4.01 8.92
CA HIS A 37 4.29 2.70 8.34
C HIS A 37 4.71 2.78 6.86
N SER A 38 4.25 3.78 6.12
CA SER A 38 4.71 4.02 4.75
C SER A 38 4.67 5.48 4.36
N VAL A 39 5.47 5.82 3.35
CA VAL A 39 5.44 7.10 2.65
C VAL A 39 5.33 6.81 1.14
N THR A 40 4.48 7.57 0.45
CA THR A 40 4.26 7.42 -0.99
C THR A 40 4.12 8.80 -1.62
N GLU A 41 4.98 9.11 -2.58
CA GLU A 41 4.86 10.34 -3.37
C GLU A 41 3.78 10.19 -4.43
N THR A 42 2.97 11.23 -4.60
CA THR A 42 1.90 11.28 -5.60
C THR A 42 2.45 11.17 -7.03
N ILE A 43 1.63 10.72 -7.97
CA ILE A 43 2.04 10.53 -9.38
C ILE A 43 2.56 11.83 -10.02
N GLN A 44 2.03 12.98 -9.61
CA GLN A 44 2.47 14.30 -10.13
C GLN A 44 3.78 14.79 -9.49
N GLY A 45 4.28 14.11 -8.46
CA GLY A 45 5.45 14.52 -7.68
C GLY A 45 5.16 15.67 -6.72
N GLY A 46 6.10 15.94 -5.82
CA GLY A 46 6.10 17.09 -4.91
C GLY A 46 5.13 16.99 -3.73
N VAL A 47 4.22 16.01 -3.70
CA VAL A 47 3.37 15.71 -2.54
C VAL A 47 3.61 14.28 -2.08
N ALA A 48 3.94 14.09 -0.80
CA ALA A 48 4.07 12.79 -0.16
C ALA A 48 2.92 12.53 0.82
N ILE A 49 2.39 11.31 0.80
CA ILE A 49 1.35 10.82 1.71
C ILE A 49 1.99 9.82 2.66
N VAL A 50 1.80 10.04 3.96
CA VAL A 50 2.32 9.20 5.03
C VAL A 50 1.16 8.48 5.69
N ALA A 51 1.17 7.14 5.64
CA ALA A 51 0.21 6.32 6.36
C ALA A 51 0.73 6.08 7.78
N ASP A 52 -0.03 6.53 8.78
CA ASP A 52 0.31 6.37 10.19
C ASP A 52 -0.72 5.51 10.91
N LEU A 53 -0.33 4.25 11.09
CA LEU A 53 -1.14 3.22 11.73
C LEU A 53 -1.55 3.63 13.15
N GLY A 54 -0.63 4.27 13.87
CA GLY A 54 -0.76 4.53 15.30
C GLY A 54 -1.73 5.65 15.66
N ILE A 55 -2.13 6.47 14.69
CA ILE A 55 -3.03 7.61 14.91
C ILE A 55 -4.25 7.61 13.97
N ASP A 56 -4.44 6.55 13.18
CA ASP A 56 -5.52 6.42 12.19
C ASP A 56 -5.57 7.56 11.17
N GLN A 57 -4.41 8.03 10.69
CA GLN A 57 -4.34 9.14 9.75
C GLN A 57 -3.46 8.86 8.53
N LEU A 58 -3.86 9.50 7.44
CA LEU A 58 -3.01 9.81 6.30
C LEU A 58 -2.59 11.27 6.43
N VAL A 59 -1.29 11.53 6.45
CA VAL A 59 -0.74 12.90 6.56
C VAL A 59 -0.04 13.24 5.25
N SER A 60 -0.46 14.31 4.59
CA SER A 60 0.15 14.78 3.36
C SER A 60 1.12 15.93 3.60
N TYR A 61 2.23 15.90 2.89
CA TYR A 61 3.29 16.91 2.93
C TYR A 61 3.65 17.33 1.51
N ARG A 62 3.88 18.62 1.29
CA ARG A 62 4.63 19.10 0.13
C ARG A 62 6.12 18.97 0.41
N ILE A 63 6.86 18.47 -0.56
CA ILE A 63 8.32 18.45 -0.58
C ILE A 63 8.76 19.66 -1.42
N GLU A 64 9.35 20.66 -0.77
CA GLU A 64 9.87 21.84 -1.44
C GLU A 64 11.22 21.52 -2.15
N PRO A 65 11.66 22.34 -3.12
CA PRO A 65 12.90 22.08 -3.87
C PRO A 65 14.17 21.97 -3.02
N ASP A 66 14.19 22.58 -1.83
CA ASP A 66 15.29 22.50 -0.85
C ASP A 66 15.19 21.27 0.08
N GLY A 67 14.16 20.43 -0.10
CA GLY A 67 13.86 19.26 0.72
C GLY A 67 13.04 19.56 1.97
N ALA A 68 12.61 20.81 2.19
CA ALA A 68 11.72 21.13 3.30
C ALA A 68 10.37 20.41 3.17
N LEU A 69 9.83 19.96 4.31
CA LEU A 69 8.50 19.35 4.39
C LEU A 69 7.49 20.37 4.90
N VAL A 70 6.51 20.71 4.07
CA VAL A 70 5.37 21.55 4.46
C VAL A 70 4.15 20.67 4.63
N LYS A 71 3.62 20.54 5.85
CA LYS A 71 2.39 19.78 6.10
C LYS A 71 1.22 20.43 5.35
N LEU A 72 0.51 19.63 4.55
CA LEU A 72 -0.65 20.06 3.78
C LEU A 72 -1.95 19.72 4.52
N ALA A 73 -2.18 18.44 4.79
CA ALA A 73 -3.39 17.98 5.46
C ALA A 73 -3.15 16.77 6.38
N SER A 74 -4.07 16.58 7.33
CA SER A 74 -4.28 15.32 8.06
C SER A 74 -5.68 14.82 7.70
N SER A 75 -5.77 13.66 7.08
CA SER A 75 -7.03 12.98 6.77
C SER A 75 -7.21 11.78 7.69
N ALA A 76 -8.22 11.84 8.56
CA ALA A 76 -8.55 10.75 9.47
C ALA A 76 -9.24 9.60 8.72
N LEU A 77 -8.90 8.37 9.11
CA LEU A 77 -9.65 7.16 8.77
C LEU A 77 -10.51 6.72 9.96
N ALA A 78 -11.22 5.60 9.82
CA ALA A 78 -12.02 5.06 10.90
C ALA A 78 -11.14 4.77 12.13
N PRO A 79 -11.61 5.06 13.36
CA PRO A 79 -10.88 4.72 14.57
C PRO A 79 -10.57 3.22 14.64
N GLY A 80 -9.32 2.86 14.86
CA GLY A 80 -8.84 1.49 14.91
C GLY A 80 -8.60 0.84 13.55
N ALA A 81 -8.60 1.62 12.45
CA ALA A 81 -8.33 1.11 11.12
C ALA A 81 -6.85 0.74 10.93
N GLY A 82 -5.94 1.59 11.38
CA GLY A 82 -4.51 1.41 11.27
C GLY A 82 -3.99 1.41 9.82
N PRO A 83 -3.97 2.57 9.13
CA PRO A 83 -3.48 2.65 7.75
C PRO A 83 -2.03 2.21 7.64
N ARG A 84 -1.74 1.34 6.67
CA ARG A 84 -0.44 0.70 6.54
C ARG A 84 0.30 1.11 5.28
N HIS A 85 -0.16 0.67 4.12
CA HIS A 85 0.44 0.93 2.81
C HIS A 85 -0.56 1.63 1.89
N VAL A 86 -0.02 2.40 0.93
CA VAL A 86 -0.78 3.22 -0.01
C VAL A 86 -0.46 2.79 -1.45
N ALA A 87 -1.48 2.70 -2.29
CA ALA A 87 -1.37 2.60 -3.75
C ALA A 87 -2.04 3.81 -4.40
N LEU A 88 -1.51 4.25 -5.55
CA LEU A 88 -2.01 5.41 -6.28
C LEU A 88 -2.56 4.99 -7.62
N HIS A 89 -3.73 5.51 -7.98
CA HIS A 89 -4.25 5.31 -9.32
C HIS A 89 -3.37 6.01 -10.36
N PRO A 90 -3.07 5.40 -11.53
CA PRO A 90 -2.22 6.01 -12.56
C PRO A 90 -2.70 7.38 -13.07
N ASN A 91 -4.01 7.67 -12.96
CA ASN A 91 -4.58 8.98 -13.30
C ASN A 91 -4.31 10.09 -12.27
N GLY A 92 -3.71 9.76 -11.11
CA GLY A 92 -3.39 10.70 -10.03
C GLY A 92 -4.58 11.22 -9.22
N ARG A 93 -5.81 10.73 -9.46
CA ARG A 93 -7.03 11.23 -8.80
C ARG A 93 -7.40 10.44 -7.54
N PHE A 94 -7.06 9.15 -7.49
CA PHE A 94 -7.47 8.26 -6.43
C PHE A 94 -6.27 7.69 -5.67
N VAL A 95 -6.47 7.56 -4.36
CA VAL A 95 -5.53 6.99 -3.41
C VAL A 95 -6.22 5.82 -2.72
N PHE A 96 -5.54 4.68 -2.66
CA PHE A 96 -6.05 3.48 -2.03
C PHE A 96 -5.18 3.11 -0.85
N VAL A 97 -5.81 2.77 0.27
CA VAL A 97 -5.10 2.48 1.51
C VAL A 97 -5.52 1.13 2.04
N MET A 98 -4.51 0.33 2.39
CA MET A 98 -4.71 -0.91 3.11
C MET A 98 -4.62 -0.66 4.61
N ASN A 99 -5.71 -0.91 5.32
CA ASN A 99 -5.80 -0.76 6.76
C ASN A 99 -5.49 -2.10 7.44
N GLU A 100 -4.47 -2.10 8.30
CA GLU A 100 -3.94 -3.31 8.92
C GLU A 100 -4.90 -3.89 9.97
N LEU A 101 -5.48 -3.04 10.82
CA LEU A 101 -6.07 -3.47 12.08
C LEU A 101 -7.55 -3.86 11.93
N ASP A 102 -8.31 -3.17 11.08
CA ASP A 102 -9.72 -3.47 10.85
C ASP A 102 -9.99 -4.35 9.61
N SER A 103 -8.93 -4.73 8.91
CA SER A 103 -8.96 -5.52 7.69
C SER A 103 -9.80 -4.91 6.57
N THR A 104 -9.53 -3.64 6.21
CA THR A 104 -10.24 -2.93 5.14
C THR A 104 -9.30 -2.38 4.07
N VAL A 105 -9.85 -2.16 2.88
CA VAL A 105 -9.29 -1.28 1.86
C VAL A 105 -10.17 -0.04 1.74
N VAL A 106 -9.53 1.12 1.69
CA VAL A 106 -10.18 2.43 1.59
C VAL A 106 -9.80 3.08 0.27
N SER A 107 -10.79 3.63 -0.44
CA SER A 107 -10.60 4.48 -1.61
C SER A 107 -10.86 5.93 -1.23
N LEU A 108 -9.95 6.83 -1.63
CA LEU A 108 -10.03 8.26 -1.36
C LEU A 108 -9.77 9.08 -2.62
N ALA A 109 -10.44 10.23 -2.74
CA ALA A 109 -10.11 11.26 -3.71
C ALA A 109 -8.98 12.13 -3.16
N LEU A 110 -8.01 12.47 -4.02
CA LEU A 110 -6.96 13.43 -3.69
C LEU A 110 -7.32 14.82 -4.25
N ASP A 111 -7.48 15.79 -3.36
CA ASP A 111 -7.39 17.19 -3.72
C ASP A 111 -5.92 17.58 -3.87
N GLN A 112 -5.47 17.72 -5.12
CA GLN A 112 -4.09 18.06 -5.47
C GLN A 112 -3.64 19.43 -4.92
N SER A 113 -4.57 20.36 -4.71
CA SER A 113 -4.24 21.71 -4.26
C SER A 113 -3.95 21.77 -2.77
N SER A 114 -4.80 21.10 -1.98
CA SER A 114 -4.74 21.12 -0.52
C SER A 114 -4.04 19.90 0.07
N GLY A 115 -3.76 18.86 -0.73
CA GLY A 115 -3.28 17.56 -0.27
C GLY A 115 -4.29 16.79 0.58
N ARG A 116 -5.55 17.25 0.66
CA ARG A 116 -6.60 16.60 1.44
C ARG A 116 -7.06 15.32 0.74
N LEU A 117 -7.25 14.27 1.53
CA LEU A 117 -7.82 13.00 1.07
C LEU A 117 -9.26 12.87 1.58
N GLU A 118 -10.20 12.63 0.67
CA GLU A 118 -11.63 12.52 0.96
C GLU A 118 -12.13 11.10 0.72
N LEU A 119 -12.83 10.53 1.70
CA LEU A 119 -13.32 9.15 1.62
C LEU A 119 -14.34 8.98 0.48
N ILE A 120 -14.11 7.97 -0.37
CA ILE A 120 -15.04 7.56 -1.44
C ILE A 120 -15.77 6.27 -1.04
N ASP A 121 -15.03 5.25 -0.62
CA ASP A 121 -15.55 3.91 -0.36
C ASP A 121 -14.65 3.15 0.60
N THR A 122 -15.23 2.19 1.32
CA THR A 122 -14.52 1.26 2.20
C THR A 122 -15.04 -0.15 1.93
N LYS A 123 -14.14 -1.10 1.71
CA LYS A 123 -14.49 -2.52 1.54
C LYS A 123 -13.74 -3.41 2.53
N PRO A 124 -14.36 -4.50 2.99
CA PRO A 124 -13.64 -5.52 3.73
C PRO A 124 -12.58 -6.17 2.83
N ALA A 125 -11.39 -6.40 3.38
CA ALA A 125 -10.28 -7.06 2.71
C ALA A 125 -10.33 -8.60 2.81
N VAL A 126 -11.24 -9.13 3.61
CA VAL A 126 -11.48 -10.56 3.83
C VAL A 126 -12.96 -10.81 4.10
N PRO A 127 -13.46 -12.06 3.99
CA PRO A 127 -14.77 -12.43 4.50
C PRO A 127 -14.95 -12.07 5.98
N GLY A 128 -16.20 -11.83 6.40
CA GLY A 128 -16.50 -11.25 7.72
C GLY A 128 -15.97 -12.07 8.89
N GLU A 129 -16.06 -13.39 8.79
CA GLU A 129 -15.60 -14.38 9.77
C GLU A 129 -14.08 -14.37 9.98
N ALA A 130 -13.31 -13.95 8.98
CA ALA A 130 -11.85 -13.93 9.03
C ALA A 130 -11.29 -12.65 9.66
N ARG A 131 -12.10 -11.58 9.79
CA ARG A 131 -11.61 -10.25 10.21
C ARG A 131 -10.95 -10.23 11.59
N ALA A 132 -11.44 -11.04 12.54
CA ALA A 132 -10.96 -11.02 13.92
C ALA A 132 -9.50 -11.50 14.08
N HIS A 133 -8.98 -12.27 13.13
CA HIS A 133 -7.65 -12.86 13.18
C HIS A 133 -6.79 -12.49 11.97
N ASN A 134 -7.13 -11.38 11.29
CA ASN A 134 -6.47 -10.97 10.07
C ASN A 134 -5.80 -9.60 10.23
N HIS A 135 -4.63 -9.47 9.60
CA HIS A 135 -3.90 -8.22 9.50
C HIS A 135 -3.48 -7.97 8.06
N CYS A 136 -4.01 -6.92 7.46
CA CYS A 136 -3.63 -6.57 6.10
C CYS A 136 -2.17 -6.10 6.04
N ALA A 137 -1.54 -6.24 4.88
CA ALA A 137 -0.14 -5.88 4.69
C ALA A 137 0.06 -4.93 3.51
N ASP A 138 0.20 -5.45 2.29
CA ASP A 138 0.59 -4.65 1.14
C ASP A 138 -0.59 -4.37 0.22
N ILE A 139 -0.46 -3.35 -0.63
CA ILE A 139 -1.44 -3.02 -1.66
C ILE A 139 -0.73 -2.63 -2.95
N GLN A 140 -1.21 -3.17 -4.07
CA GLN A 140 -0.70 -2.91 -5.41
C GLN A 140 -1.87 -2.60 -6.35
N ILE A 141 -1.64 -1.75 -7.34
CA ILE A 141 -2.61 -1.48 -8.42
C ILE A 141 -2.05 -1.98 -9.76
N SER A 142 -2.92 -2.50 -10.61
CA SER A 142 -2.55 -2.86 -11.97
C SER A 142 -2.07 -1.63 -12.76
N PRO A 143 -1.14 -1.78 -13.73
CA PRO A 143 -0.63 -0.63 -14.50
C PRO A 143 -1.72 0.14 -15.27
N ASP A 144 -2.82 -0.52 -15.62
CA ASP A 144 -3.99 0.09 -16.27
C ASP A 144 -4.98 0.75 -15.29
N GLY A 145 -4.72 0.67 -13.98
CA GLY A 145 -5.56 1.26 -12.93
C GLY A 145 -6.85 0.49 -12.61
N ARG A 146 -7.13 -0.62 -13.31
CA ARG A 146 -8.44 -1.28 -13.22
C ARG A 146 -8.62 -2.17 -11.99
N PHE A 147 -7.54 -2.70 -11.43
CA PHE A 147 -7.61 -3.68 -10.34
C PHE A 147 -6.61 -3.40 -9.22
N LEU A 148 -7.07 -3.56 -7.98
CA LEU A 148 -6.26 -3.50 -6.77
C LEU A 148 -6.07 -4.89 -6.17
N TYR A 149 -4.91 -5.09 -5.56
CA TYR A 149 -4.49 -6.32 -4.93
C TYR A 149 -3.98 -6.02 -3.52
N GLY A 150 -4.67 -6.49 -2.49
CA GLY A 150 -4.30 -6.31 -1.09
C GLY A 150 -3.91 -7.63 -0.44
N SER A 151 -2.81 -7.70 0.30
CA SER A 151 -2.42 -8.94 0.99
C SER A 151 -2.93 -9.01 2.44
N ASN A 152 -3.30 -10.22 2.86
CA ASN A 152 -3.92 -10.50 4.15
C ASN A 152 -3.12 -11.55 4.92
N ARG A 153 -2.58 -11.19 6.09
CA ARG A 153 -1.86 -12.10 6.99
C ARG A 153 -2.85 -12.70 7.99
N GLY A 154 -2.92 -14.02 8.07
CA GLY A 154 -3.90 -14.73 8.90
C GLY A 154 -4.96 -15.40 8.04
N HIS A 155 -5.67 -14.65 7.20
CA HIS A 155 -6.52 -15.26 6.14
C HIS A 155 -5.69 -15.80 4.96
N ASP A 156 -4.42 -15.40 4.87
CA ASP A 156 -3.43 -15.89 3.90
C ASP A 156 -3.92 -15.85 2.45
N SER A 157 -4.47 -14.69 2.08
CA SER A 157 -5.03 -14.40 0.76
C SER A 157 -4.52 -13.10 0.16
N VAL A 158 -4.74 -12.97 -1.15
CA VAL A 158 -4.71 -11.72 -1.90
C VAL A 158 -6.16 -11.34 -2.22
N ALA A 159 -6.63 -10.25 -1.64
CA ALA A 159 -7.90 -9.63 -1.96
C ALA A 159 -7.82 -8.86 -3.27
N ILE A 160 -8.81 -9.02 -4.14
CA ILE A 160 -8.86 -8.41 -5.46
C ILE A 160 -10.09 -7.52 -5.56
N PHE A 161 -9.88 -6.29 -6.00
CA PHE A 161 -10.96 -5.31 -6.21
C PHE A 161 -10.88 -4.70 -7.61
N ALA A 162 -12.02 -4.60 -8.29
CA ALA A 162 -12.16 -3.77 -9.47
C ALA A 162 -12.37 -2.30 -9.05
N VAL A 163 -11.75 -1.38 -9.79
CA VAL A 163 -11.83 0.06 -9.55
C VAL A 163 -12.73 0.70 -10.60
N ASP A 164 -13.79 1.36 -10.14
CA ASP A 164 -14.59 2.22 -11.01
C ASP A 164 -13.76 3.45 -11.44
N GLN A 165 -13.49 3.56 -12.73
CA GLN A 165 -12.52 4.52 -13.27
C GLN A 165 -12.99 5.98 -13.17
N GLN A 166 -14.29 6.22 -12.97
CA GLN A 166 -14.86 7.56 -12.91
C GLN A 166 -14.98 8.06 -11.47
N SER A 167 -15.52 7.21 -10.60
CA SER A 167 -15.87 7.51 -9.22
C SER A 167 -14.84 7.03 -8.20
N GLY A 168 -13.95 6.10 -8.55
CA GLY A 168 -12.98 5.50 -7.64
C GLY A 168 -13.57 4.47 -6.67
N LYS A 169 -14.86 4.13 -6.78
CA LYS A 169 -15.50 3.10 -5.96
C LYS A 169 -14.91 1.72 -6.24
N LEU A 170 -14.97 0.85 -5.23
CA LEU A 170 -14.40 -0.49 -5.31
C LEU A 170 -15.48 -1.55 -5.41
N GLN A 171 -15.22 -2.60 -6.18
CA GLN A 171 -16.03 -3.82 -6.20
C GLN A 171 -15.13 -5.02 -5.88
N THR A 172 -15.48 -5.79 -4.85
CA THR A 172 -14.79 -7.04 -4.55
C THR A 172 -14.94 -8.03 -5.70
N VAL A 173 -13.82 -8.58 -6.17
CA VAL A 173 -13.75 -9.58 -7.24
C VAL A 173 -13.49 -10.97 -6.67
N ASP A 174 -12.49 -11.09 -5.79
CA ASP A 174 -12.05 -12.37 -5.25
C ASP A 174 -11.19 -12.22 -3.97
N PHE A 175 -11.02 -13.33 -3.27
CA PHE A 175 -10.02 -13.52 -2.21
C PHE A 175 -9.19 -14.78 -2.54
N THR A 176 -8.15 -14.62 -3.35
CA THR A 176 -7.37 -15.76 -3.84
C THR A 176 -6.34 -16.20 -2.79
N PRO A 177 -6.18 -17.50 -2.47
CA PRO A 177 -5.11 -17.98 -1.60
C PRO A 177 -3.72 -17.50 -2.07
N CYS A 178 -2.88 -17.02 -1.15
CA CYS A 178 -1.58 -16.42 -1.49
C CYS A 178 -0.49 -17.43 -1.89
N GLY A 179 -0.82 -18.73 -1.88
CA GLY A 179 0.09 -19.83 -2.22
C GLY A 179 1.16 -20.11 -1.15
N GLY A 180 0.91 -19.67 0.08
CA GLY A 180 1.78 -19.82 1.26
C GLY A 180 1.07 -19.31 2.51
N ALA A 181 1.83 -18.73 3.44
CA ALA A 181 1.31 -18.14 4.68
C ALA A 181 1.95 -16.78 4.98
N THR A 182 1.17 -15.86 5.54
CA THR A 182 1.59 -14.50 5.93
C THR A 182 2.20 -13.71 4.77
N PRO A 183 1.40 -13.40 3.72
CA PRO A 183 1.85 -12.62 2.56
C PRO A 183 2.16 -11.17 2.95
N ARG A 184 3.44 -10.86 3.21
CA ARG A 184 3.86 -9.58 3.81
C ARG A 184 4.10 -8.48 2.78
N ASN A 185 4.38 -8.86 1.53
CA ASN A 185 4.54 -7.92 0.43
C ASN A 185 4.09 -8.55 -0.90
N LEU A 186 3.56 -7.71 -1.79
CA LEU A 186 3.22 -8.07 -3.15
C LEU A 186 4.08 -7.26 -4.13
N ALA A 187 4.30 -7.79 -5.32
CA ALA A 187 4.81 -7.03 -6.45
C ALA A 187 4.11 -7.40 -7.74
N LEU A 188 3.66 -6.40 -8.49
CA LEU A 188 3.19 -6.56 -9.86
C LEU A 188 4.35 -6.29 -10.84
N THR A 189 4.41 -7.11 -11.87
CA THR A 189 5.31 -6.85 -13.01
C THR A 189 4.89 -5.59 -13.77
N PRO A 190 5.82 -4.87 -14.43
CA PRO A 190 5.47 -3.69 -15.22
C PRO A 190 4.47 -3.95 -16.35
N SER A 191 4.50 -5.16 -16.94
CA SER A 191 3.50 -5.58 -17.93
C SER A 191 2.13 -5.87 -17.29
N GLY A 192 2.08 -6.01 -15.96
CA GLY A 192 0.91 -6.37 -15.20
C GLY A 192 0.56 -7.87 -15.23
N LYS A 193 1.19 -8.66 -16.10
CA LYS A 193 0.77 -10.04 -16.37
C LYS A 193 1.01 -11.00 -15.21
N HIS A 194 1.91 -10.65 -14.29
CA HIS A 194 2.22 -11.47 -13.13
C HIS A 194 2.24 -10.67 -11.83
N LEU A 195 1.80 -11.35 -10.76
CA LEU A 195 1.84 -10.89 -9.38
C LEU A 195 2.66 -11.88 -8.54
N PHE A 196 3.53 -11.33 -7.71
CA PHE A 196 4.39 -12.07 -6.78
C PHE A 196 3.89 -11.85 -5.36
N SER A 197 3.75 -12.93 -4.58
CA SER A 197 3.36 -12.88 -3.17
C SER A 197 4.50 -13.38 -2.29
N ALA A 198 5.11 -12.49 -1.53
CA ALA A 198 6.17 -12.83 -0.57
C ALA A 198 5.55 -13.37 0.74
N ASN A 199 5.55 -14.70 0.87
CA ASN A 199 4.92 -15.42 1.97
C ASN A 199 5.93 -15.66 3.09
N GLN A 200 5.92 -14.75 4.08
CA GLN A 200 6.92 -14.70 5.15
C GLN A 200 7.05 -16.02 5.90
N ASN A 201 5.92 -16.61 6.30
CA ASN A 201 5.91 -17.79 7.18
C ASN A 201 5.91 -19.11 6.40
N ALA A 202 6.06 -19.05 5.07
CA ALA A 202 6.17 -20.21 4.20
C ALA A 202 7.51 -20.25 3.43
N ASP A 203 8.44 -19.35 3.74
CA ASP A 203 9.76 -19.25 3.12
C ASP A 203 9.74 -19.31 1.59
N ARG A 204 8.78 -18.60 0.97
CA ARG A 204 8.62 -18.61 -0.48
C ARG A 204 7.96 -17.38 -1.07
N ILE A 205 8.27 -17.11 -2.33
CA ILE A 205 7.56 -16.13 -3.17
C ILE A 205 6.74 -16.89 -4.20
N SER A 206 5.41 -16.84 -4.08
CA SER A 206 4.49 -17.49 -5.01
C SER A 206 4.20 -16.60 -6.22
N ILE A 207 4.11 -17.18 -7.41
CA ILE A 207 3.93 -16.45 -8.67
C ILE A 207 2.57 -16.76 -9.28
N PHE A 208 1.80 -15.72 -9.55
CA PHE A 208 0.48 -15.79 -10.16
C PHE A 208 0.47 -15.14 -11.54
N ALA A 209 -0.22 -15.76 -12.49
CA ALA A 209 -0.64 -15.10 -13.72
C ALA A 209 -1.91 -14.29 -13.43
N ARG A 210 -1.95 -13.05 -13.93
CA ARG A 210 -3.10 -12.16 -13.79
C ARG A 210 -3.89 -12.16 -15.08
N ASP A 211 -5.19 -12.48 -14.99
CA ASP A 211 -6.12 -12.21 -16.08
C ASP A 211 -6.39 -10.71 -16.15
N GLU A 212 -6.04 -10.07 -17.26
CA GLU A 212 -6.15 -8.62 -17.36
C GLU A 212 -7.60 -8.17 -17.27
N GLN A 213 -8.54 -8.88 -17.90
CA GLN A 213 -9.93 -8.44 -18.04
C GLN A 213 -10.73 -8.54 -16.74
N SER A 214 -10.53 -9.61 -15.99
CA SER A 214 -11.24 -9.89 -14.73
C SER A 214 -10.44 -9.52 -13.49
N GLY A 215 -9.12 -9.31 -13.63
CA GLY A 215 -8.21 -9.07 -12.52
C GLY A 215 -7.87 -10.31 -11.71
N ARG A 216 -8.45 -11.48 -12.00
CA ARG A 216 -8.25 -12.71 -11.22
C ARG A 216 -6.83 -13.24 -11.33
N LEU A 217 -6.41 -13.97 -10.31
CA LEU A 217 -5.09 -14.58 -10.21
C LEU A 217 -5.19 -16.10 -10.38
N THR A 218 -4.29 -16.66 -11.21
CA THR A 218 -4.12 -18.11 -11.38
C THR A 218 -2.71 -18.50 -10.97
N VAL A 219 -2.57 -19.54 -10.15
CA VAL A 219 -1.27 -20.07 -9.75
C VAL A 219 -0.53 -20.58 -10.99
N THR A 220 0.72 -20.16 -11.17
CA THR A 220 1.55 -20.57 -12.32
C THR A 220 2.19 -21.94 -12.11
N GLY A 221 2.23 -22.44 -10.87
CA GLY A 221 3.03 -23.61 -10.48
C GLY A 221 4.50 -23.28 -10.19
N HIS A 222 4.92 -22.03 -10.44
CA HIS A 222 6.27 -21.55 -10.13
C HIS A 222 6.32 -20.76 -8.83
N ALA A 223 7.45 -20.87 -8.13
CA ALA A 223 7.76 -20.12 -6.93
C ALA A 223 9.28 -19.97 -6.77
N ILE A 224 9.68 -19.02 -5.94
CA ILE A 224 11.07 -18.81 -5.51
C ILE A 224 11.13 -19.19 -4.04
N GLU A 225 11.87 -20.25 -3.72
CA GLU A 225 12.07 -20.68 -2.34
C GLU A 225 13.19 -19.83 -1.71
N ILE A 226 12.88 -19.13 -0.62
CA ILE A 226 13.77 -18.17 0.03
C ILE A 226 13.30 -17.93 1.47
N GLY A 227 14.22 -17.91 2.43
CA GLY A 227 13.86 -17.71 3.84
C GLY A 227 13.19 -16.36 4.10
N THR A 228 12.01 -16.39 4.72
CA THR A 228 11.29 -15.26 5.33
C THR A 228 11.18 -14.03 4.41
N PRO A 229 10.61 -14.15 3.20
CA PRO A 229 10.54 -13.03 2.28
C PRO A 229 9.52 -12.00 2.77
N MET A 230 9.99 -10.78 3.04
CA MET A 230 9.15 -9.67 3.53
C MET A 230 9.00 -8.53 2.53
N CYS A 231 9.81 -8.49 1.48
CA CYS A 231 9.79 -7.48 0.44
C CYS A 231 10.23 -8.10 -0.89
N VAL A 232 9.47 -7.83 -1.94
CA VAL A 232 9.82 -8.14 -3.32
C VAL A 232 9.64 -6.87 -4.15
N ARG A 233 10.59 -6.59 -5.03
CA ARG A 233 10.56 -5.44 -5.94
C ARG A 233 10.99 -5.89 -7.32
N ILE A 234 10.30 -5.35 -8.33
CA ILE A 234 10.68 -5.53 -9.72
C ILE A 234 11.41 -4.25 -10.15
N THR A 235 12.66 -4.39 -10.57
CA THR A 235 13.47 -3.29 -11.10
C THR A 235 13.74 -3.54 -12.57
N ARG A 236 13.99 -2.47 -13.33
CA ARG A 236 14.58 -2.61 -14.66
C ARG A 236 16.05 -2.96 -14.48
N ASP A 237 16.58 -3.80 -15.37
CA ASP A 237 18.02 -4.00 -15.46
C ASP A 237 18.65 -2.69 -15.96
N PRO A 238 19.49 -2.00 -15.17
CA PRO A 238 20.14 -0.78 -15.61
C PRO A 238 21.09 -0.99 -16.80
N LEU A 239 21.44 -2.24 -17.12
CA LEU A 239 22.33 -2.61 -18.22
C LEU A 239 21.59 -2.98 -19.52
N GLN A 240 20.26 -3.07 -19.51
CA GLN A 240 19.46 -3.33 -20.69
C GLN A 240 18.50 -2.16 -20.93
N SER A 241 18.95 -1.22 -21.77
CA SER A 241 18.15 -0.10 -22.30
C SER A 241 17.25 -0.53 -23.45
#